data_AF-A0ABD0NPA8-F1
#
_entry.id   AF-A0ABD0NPA8-F1
#
_cell.length_a   1.000
_cell.length_b   1.000
_cell.length_c   1.000
_cell.angle_alpha   90.00
_cell.angle_beta   90.00
_cell.angle_gamma   90.00
#
_symmetry.space_group_name_H-M   'P 1'
#
loop_
_entity.id
_entity.type
_entity.pdbx_description
1 polymer ?
#
loop_
_entity_poly.entity_id
_entity_poly.type
_entity_poly.pdbx_seq_one_letter_code
_entity_poly.pdbx_strand_id
1 'polypeptide(L)'
;DYNQEDTSFRLNSETLQKVNRLFSLYKGTHNFHNFTSQKGPRDPSAKRYITHMSCGEPFVRQEAEFAVITVRGQSFMMHQIRKMIGLVIAVVKGYVDEAVIERSWGEDKVDVPKAPGLGLVLERVHFDRYNKRFGGDGIHETLEWTEEKEAIAAFKDKHIYPSIVETELNEKSMVNWMATLYIHDFEATATGNQERK
;
A
#
# COMPACT_ATOMS: atom_id res chain seq x y z
N ASP A 1 -16.82 -21.13 -3.40
CA ASP A 1 -16.70 -20.80 -4.83
C ASP A 1 -16.27 -19.35 -5.04
N TYR A 2 -14.96 -19.11 -5.10
CA TYR A 2 -14.47 -17.90 -5.75
C TYR A 2 -14.26 -18.27 -7.22
N ASN A 3 -15.22 -17.91 -8.06
CA ASN A 3 -15.09 -18.09 -9.50
C ASN A 3 -13.94 -17.17 -9.96
N GLN A 4 -12.79 -17.75 -10.31
CA GLN A 4 -11.56 -17.01 -10.67
C GLN A 4 -11.67 -16.24 -12.00
N GLU A 5 -12.86 -16.18 -12.59
CA GLU A 5 -13.18 -15.53 -13.86
C GLU A 5 -14.23 -14.43 -13.70
N ASP A 6 -14.72 -14.19 -12.48
CA ASP A 6 -15.76 -13.21 -12.25
C ASP A 6 -15.19 -11.78 -12.22
N THR A 7 -15.23 -11.11 -13.37
CA THR A 7 -14.94 -9.68 -13.52
C THR A 7 -16.19 -8.81 -13.38
N SER A 8 -17.33 -9.35 -12.92
CA SER A 8 -18.60 -8.60 -12.80
C SER A 8 -18.65 -7.65 -11.61
N PHE A 9 -17.78 -7.86 -10.61
CA PHE A 9 -17.71 -6.98 -9.44
C PHE A 9 -17.45 -5.52 -9.85
N ARG A 10 -18.21 -4.61 -9.25
CA ARG A 10 -18.02 -3.15 -9.38
C ARG A 10 -17.99 -2.53 -8.00
N LEU A 11 -16.99 -1.69 -7.75
CA LEU A 11 -16.75 -1.01 -6.51
C LEU A 11 -17.81 0.08 -6.32
N ASN A 12 -18.71 -0.15 -5.36
CA ASN A 12 -19.70 0.85 -4.99
C ASN A 12 -19.08 1.97 -4.13
N SER A 13 -19.75 3.12 -4.11
CA SER A 13 -19.27 4.31 -3.40
C SER A 13 -19.15 4.13 -1.89
N GLU A 14 -20.01 3.32 -1.27
CA GLU A 14 -19.94 3.01 0.17
C GLU A 14 -18.65 2.27 0.52
N THR A 15 -18.28 1.28 -0.28
CA THR A 15 -17.03 0.52 -0.11
C THR A 15 -15.83 1.42 -0.37
N LEU A 16 -15.86 2.27 -1.40
CA LEU A 16 -14.79 3.23 -1.66
C LEU A 16 -14.61 4.23 -0.49
N GLN A 17 -15.71 4.71 0.10
CA GLN A 17 -15.68 5.57 1.29
C GLN A 17 -15.09 4.83 2.49
N LYS A 18 -15.50 3.58 2.72
CA LYS A 18 -14.91 2.73 3.78
C LYS A 18 -13.40 2.55 3.58
N VAL A 19 -12.96 2.23 2.37
CA VAL A 19 -11.54 2.09 2.00
C VAL A 19 -10.77 3.38 2.30
N ASN A 20 -11.29 4.53 1.87
CA ASN A 20 -10.64 5.82 2.11
C ASN A 20 -10.60 6.20 3.59
N ARG A 21 -11.64 5.87 4.37
CA ARG A 21 -11.62 6.02 5.83
C ARG A 21 -10.53 5.17 6.46
N LEU A 22 -10.40 3.91 6.08
CA LEU A 22 -9.36 3.01 6.60
C LEU A 22 -7.95 3.50 6.23
N PHE A 23 -7.73 3.94 4.99
CA PHE A 23 -6.44 4.52 4.58
C PHE A 23 -6.10 5.80 5.33
N SER A 24 -7.10 6.57 5.76
CA SER A 24 -6.86 7.77 6.55
C SER A 24 -6.22 7.48 7.92
N LEU A 25 -6.46 6.30 8.50
CA LEU A 25 -5.87 5.86 9.77
C LEU A 25 -4.35 5.74 9.71
N TYR A 26 -3.78 5.49 8.53
CA TYR A 26 -2.32 5.43 8.36
C TYR A 26 -1.65 6.80 8.40
N LYS A 27 -2.38 7.90 8.21
CA LYS A 27 -1.81 9.25 8.22
C LYS A 27 -1.23 9.55 9.60
N GLY A 28 -0.11 10.27 9.62
CA GLY A 28 0.60 10.56 10.86
C GLY A 28 1.83 9.69 11.05
N THR A 29 2.37 9.73 12.28
CA THR A 29 3.56 8.96 12.66
C THR A 29 3.11 7.75 13.48
N HIS A 30 3.34 6.55 12.95
CA HIS A 30 2.98 5.29 13.61
C HIS A 30 4.17 4.34 13.65
N ASN A 31 4.06 3.28 14.45
CA ASN A 31 5.07 2.24 14.55
C ASN A 31 4.80 1.09 13.59
N PHE A 32 5.43 1.11 12.42
CA PHE A 32 5.16 0.16 11.34
C PHE A 32 5.91 -1.17 11.45
N HIS A 33 6.27 -1.63 12.67
CA HIS A 33 7.07 -2.85 12.85
C HIS A 33 6.37 -4.12 12.29
N ASN A 34 5.04 -4.21 12.40
CA ASN A 34 4.24 -5.29 11.82
C ASN A 34 4.14 -5.21 10.27
N PHE A 35 4.42 -4.04 9.70
CA PHE A 35 4.36 -3.78 8.26
C PHE A 35 5.69 -4.04 7.54
N THR A 36 6.64 -4.67 8.22
CA THR A 36 7.91 -5.07 7.60
C THR A 36 8.41 -6.38 8.19
N SER A 37 9.60 -6.79 7.80
CA SER A 37 10.31 -7.95 8.34
C SER A 37 11.48 -7.45 9.19
N GLN A 38 11.92 -8.25 10.16
CA GLN A 38 13.12 -7.99 10.97
C GLN A 38 13.08 -6.68 11.78
N LYS A 39 11.88 -6.23 12.19
CA LYS A 39 11.70 -5.10 13.10
C LYS A 39 10.92 -5.53 14.34
N GLY A 40 11.48 -5.20 15.50
CA GLY A 40 10.83 -5.38 16.80
C GLY A 40 9.90 -4.21 17.13
N PRO A 41 8.91 -4.40 18.00
CA PRO A 41 7.95 -3.36 18.38
C PRO A 41 8.61 -2.14 19.04
N ARG A 42 9.77 -2.30 19.68
CA ARG A 42 10.49 -1.19 20.33
C ARG A 42 11.61 -0.59 19.48
N ASP A 43 11.79 -1.02 18.23
CA ASP A 43 12.79 -0.46 17.34
C ASP A 43 12.33 0.95 16.87
N PRO A 44 13.01 2.05 17.28
CA PRO A 44 12.61 3.40 16.90
C PRO A 44 12.68 3.62 15.38
N SER A 45 13.51 2.85 14.67
CA SER A 45 13.61 2.89 13.21
C SER A 45 12.43 2.21 12.51
N ALA A 46 11.44 1.67 13.23
CA ALA A 46 10.17 1.24 12.65
C ALA A 46 9.12 2.37 12.58
N LYS A 47 9.37 3.51 13.23
CA LYS A 47 8.47 4.67 13.16
C LYS A 47 8.54 5.33 11.79
N ARG A 48 7.41 5.48 11.11
CA ARG A 48 7.33 6.11 9.79
C ARG A 48 6.21 7.13 9.76
N TYR A 49 6.38 8.13 8.92
CA TYR A 49 5.43 9.21 8.74
C TYR A 49 4.77 9.13 7.37
N ILE A 50 3.45 8.87 7.37
CA ILE A 50 2.62 8.89 6.16
C ILE A 50 1.91 10.23 6.10
N THR A 51 2.14 10.96 5.02
CA THR A 51 1.52 12.27 4.78
C THR A 51 0.15 12.15 4.13
N HIS A 52 -0.03 11.15 3.28
CA HIS A 52 -1.25 10.99 2.50
C HIS A 52 -1.41 9.53 2.06
N MET A 53 -2.65 9.05 2.08
CA MET A 53 -3.03 7.79 1.47
C MET A 53 -4.52 7.85 1.10
N SER A 54 -4.87 7.45 -0.13
CA SER A 54 -6.26 7.40 -0.61
C SER A 54 -6.40 6.47 -1.80
N CYS A 55 -7.64 6.03 -2.06
CA CYS A 55 -8.06 5.31 -3.25
C CYS A 55 -8.88 6.26 -4.14
N GLY A 56 -8.51 6.36 -5.42
CA GLY A 56 -9.26 7.11 -6.42
C GLY A 56 -10.52 6.38 -6.88
N GLU A 57 -11.32 7.06 -7.71
CA GLU A 57 -12.50 6.46 -8.35
C GLU A 57 -12.11 5.28 -9.25
N PRO A 58 -12.94 4.23 -9.31
CA PRO A 58 -12.69 3.09 -10.16
C PRO A 58 -12.81 3.45 -11.65
N PHE A 59 -12.08 2.72 -12.49
CA PHE A 59 -12.16 2.82 -13.94
C PHE A 59 -12.08 1.43 -14.57
N VAL A 60 -12.69 1.27 -15.73
CA VAL A 60 -12.75 -0.02 -16.44
C VAL A 60 -11.68 -0.08 -17.55
N ARG A 61 -11.00 -1.22 -17.65
CA ARG A 61 -10.08 -1.60 -18.72
C ARG A 61 -10.31 -3.06 -19.07
N GLN A 62 -10.62 -3.35 -20.33
CA GLN A 62 -10.88 -4.72 -20.82
C GLN A 62 -11.86 -5.49 -19.90
N GLU A 63 -13.02 -4.87 -19.61
CA GLU A 63 -14.12 -5.39 -18.78
C GLU A 63 -13.83 -5.55 -17.27
N ALA A 64 -12.57 -5.54 -16.86
CA ALA A 64 -12.17 -5.50 -15.46
C ALA A 64 -12.11 -4.07 -14.92
N GLU A 65 -12.51 -3.92 -13.65
CA GLU A 65 -12.48 -2.65 -12.95
C GLU A 65 -11.23 -2.54 -12.07
N PHE A 66 -10.57 -1.38 -12.13
CA PHE A 66 -9.34 -1.06 -11.39
C PHE A 66 -9.53 0.25 -10.63
N ALA A 67 -8.75 0.44 -9.57
CA ALA A 67 -8.64 1.71 -8.87
C ALA A 67 -7.18 1.99 -8.52
N VAL A 68 -6.78 3.27 -8.52
CA VAL A 68 -5.42 3.68 -8.14
C VAL A 68 -5.40 4.09 -6.68
N ILE A 69 -4.52 3.46 -5.90
CA ILE A 69 -4.22 3.85 -4.53
C ILE A 69 -2.95 4.70 -4.56
N THR A 70 -3.04 5.94 -4.10
CA THR A 70 -1.91 6.85 -3.98
C THR A 70 -1.47 6.92 -2.53
N VAL A 71 -0.18 6.70 -2.26
CA VAL A 71 0.42 6.83 -0.93
C VAL A 71 1.65 7.72 -0.99
N ARG A 72 1.75 8.66 -0.05
CA ARG A 72 2.90 9.54 0.13
C ARG A 72 3.36 9.48 1.57
N GLY A 73 4.64 9.19 1.76
CA GLY A 73 5.30 9.17 3.07
C GLY A 73 6.72 9.70 2.96
N GLN A 74 7.33 9.99 4.11
CA GLN A 74 8.72 10.47 4.16
C GLN A 74 9.73 9.38 3.78
N SER A 75 9.44 8.14 4.16
CA SER A 75 10.22 6.96 3.84
C SER A 75 9.34 5.72 4.01
N PHE A 76 9.75 4.62 3.37
CA PHE A 76 9.07 3.34 3.48
C PHE A 76 10.07 2.24 3.80
N MET A 77 9.68 1.31 4.67
CA MET A 77 10.42 0.07 4.92
C MET A 77 10.10 -0.97 3.86
N MET A 78 10.92 -2.02 3.78
CA MET A 78 10.66 -3.17 2.93
C MET A 78 9.26 -3.73 3.21
N HIS A 79 8.49 -3.96 2.14
CA HIS A 79 7.11 -4.46 2.15
C HIS A 79 6.04 -3.55 2.78
N GLN A 80 6.38 -2.38 3.31
CA GLN A 80 5.45 -1.55 4.09
C GLN A 80 4.16 -1.22 3.34
N ILE A 81 4.27 -0.65 2.12
CA ILE A 81 3.09 -0.28 1.32
C ILE A 81 2.22 -1.50 1.01
N ARG A 82 2.86 -2.61 0.62
CA ARG A 82 2.17 -3.87 0.27
C ARG A 82 1.42 -4.45 1.47
N LYS A 83 1.98 -4.34 2.67
CA LYS A 83 1.34 -4.76 3.92
C LYS A 83 0.22 -3.80 4.36
N MET A 84 0.39 -2.49 4.18
CA MET A 84 -0.65 -1.49 4.47
C MET A 84 -1.90 -1.73 3.62
N ILE A 85 -1.71 -1.96 2.33
CA ILE A 85 -2.80 -2.29 1.39
C ILE A 85 -3.40 -3.65 1.74
N GLY A 86 -2.56 -4.67 1.99
CA GLY A 86 -3.02 -6.02 2.32
C GLY A 86 -3.93 -6.06 3.56
N LEU A 87 -3.59 -5.32 4.62
CA LEU A 87 -4.43 -5.26 5.82
C LEU A 87 -5.78 -4.60 5.56
N VAL A 88 -5.83 -3.52 4.77
CA VAL A 88 -7.10 -2.86 4.42
C VAL A 88 -7.97 -3.77 3.57
N ILE A 89 -7.38 -4.53 2.63
CA ILE A 89 -8.13 -5.53 1.86
C ILE A 89 -8.71 -6.60 2.79
N ALA A 90 -7.94 -7.11 3.76
CA ALA A 90 -8.42 -8.10 4.72
C ALA A 90 -9.62 -7.58 5.55
N VAL A 91 -9.55 -6.33 6.03
CA VAL A 91 -10.66 -5.67 6.77
C VAL A 91 -11.89 -5.49 5.88
N VAL A 92 -11.72 -4.99 4.65
CA VAL A 92 -12.85 -4.73 3.74
C VAL A 92 -13.54 -6.02 3.31
N LYS A 93 -12.78 -7.10 3.11
CA LYS A 93 -13.32 -8.42 2.79
C LYS A 93 -13.85 -9.20 4.00
N GLY A 94 -13.74 -8.64 5.21
CA GLY A 94 -14.33 -9.21 6.43
C GLY A 94 -13.52 -10.34 7.07
N TYR A 95 -12.23 -10.48 6.76
CA TYR A 95 -11.35 -11.46 7.41
C TYR A 95 -10.96 -11.05 8.84
N VAL A 96 -11.02 -9.75 9.14
CA VAL A 96 -10.63 -9.19 10.43
C VAL A 96 -11.35 -7.85 10.67
N ASP A 97 -11.59 -7.51 11.93
CA ASP A 97 -12.16 -6.22 12.32
C ASP A 97 -11.20 -5.04 12.08
N GLU A 98 -11.73 -3.84 11.84
CA GLU A 98 -10.93 -2.64 11.58
C GLU A 98 -10.01 -2.24 12.73
N ALA A 99 -10.32 -2.63 13.97
CA ALA A 99 -9.48 -2.40 15.14
C ALA A 99 -8.08 -3.00 14.99
N VAL A 100 -7.89 -4.00 14.11
CA VAL A 100 -6.57 -4.57 13.81
C VAL A 100 -5.57 -3.53 13.32
N ILE A 101 -6.01 -2.48 12.62
CA ILE A 101 -5.13 -1.44 12.10
C ILE A 101 -4.49 -0.70 13.27
N GLU A 102 -5.28 -0.26 14.24
CA GLU A 102 -4.75 0.43 15.43
C GLU A 102 -3.94 -0.51 16.32
N ARG A 103 -4.42 -1.74 16.54
CA ARG A 103 -3.68 -2.78 17.29
C ARG A 103 -2.31 -3.05 16.68
N SER A 104 -2.20 -3.05 15.36
CA SER A 104 -0.93 -3.34 14.66
C SER A 104 0.18 -2.32 14.94
N TRP A 105 -0.14 -1.15 15.52
CA TRP A 105 0.83 -0.17 16.02
C TRP A 105 1.38 -0.47 17.41
N GLY A 106 0.67 -1.31 18.17
CA GLY A 106 1.04 -1.75 19.51
C GLY A 106 2.24 -2.69 19.52
N GLU A 107 2.54 -3.26 20.69
CA GLU A 107 3.66 -4.21 20.82
C GLU A 107 3.35 -5.61 20.27
N ASP A 108 2.05 -5.94 20.17
CA ASP A 108 1.58 -7.23 19.68
C ASP A 108 2.02 -7.48 18.23
N LYS A 109 2.32 -8.75 17.94
CA LYS A 109 2.54 -9.19 16.57
C LYS A 109 1.20 -9.42 15.89
N VAL A 110 1.11 -8.94 14.66
CA VAL A 110 -0.02 -9.16 13.75
C VAL A 110 0.54 -9.72 12.46
N ASP A 111 0.01 -10.86 12.00
CA ASP A 111 0.39 -11.43 10.71
C ASP A 111 -0.26 -10.65 9.56
N VAL A 112 0.35 -9.52 9.21
CA VAL A 112 -0.18 -8.61 8.18
C VAL A 112 0.03 -9.19 6.77
N PRO A 113 -1.06 -9.40 5.98
CA PRO A 113 -0.98 -9.88 4.62
C PRO A 113 -0.17 -8.96 3.72
N LYS A 114 0.68 -9.52 2.86
CA LYS A 114 1.52 -8.76 1.92
C LYS A 114 0.95 -8.88 0.50
N ALA A 115 0.29 -7.83 0.02
CA ALA A 115 -0.24 -7.76 -1.34
C ALA A 115 0.85 -8.03 -2.41
N PRO A 116 0.52 -8.45 -3.64
CA PRO A 116 1.49 -8.64 -4.73
C PRO A 116 2.26 -7.36 -5.08
N GLY A 117 3.42 -7.52 -5.70
CA GLY A 117 4.25 -6.39 -6.15
C GLY A 117 3.81 -5.78 -7.48
N LEU A 118 3.02 -6.51 -8.29
CA LEU A 118 2.68 -6.17 -9.67
C LEU A 118 2.14 -4.75 -9.82
N GLY A 119 1.16 -4.36 -8.98
CA GLY A 119 0.53 -3.04 -9.06
C GLY A 119 1.29 -1.90 -8.38
N LEU A 120 2.47 -2.13 -7.80
CA LEU A 120 3.20 -1.10 -7.06
C LEU A 120 4.14 -0.31 -7.98
N VAL A 121 3.84 0.99 -8.13
CA VAL A 121 4.62 1.90 -8.98
C VAL A 121 5.19 3.05 -8.12
N LEU A 122 6.49 3.32 -8.27
CA LEU A 122 7.09 4.53 -7.70
C LEU A 122 6.74 5.72 -8.60
N GLU A 123 5.78 6.54 -8.18
CA GLU A 123 5.28 7.66 -8.99
C GLU A 123 6.19 8.89 -8.94
N ARG A 124 6.66 9.30 -7.75
CA ARG A 124 7.46 10.52 -7.59
C ARG A 124 8.39 10.44 -6.39
N VAL A 125 9.61 10.95 -6.57
CA VAL A 125 10.52 11.32 -5.47
C VAL A 125 10.38 12.82 -5.23
N HIS A 126 10.11 13.20 -3.99
CA HIS A 126 9.84 14.59 -3.63
C HIS A 126 11.07 15.27 -3.04
N PHE A 127 11.50 16.38 -3.65
CA PHE A 127 12.61 17.20 -3.17
C PHE A 127 12.15 18.47 -2.45
N ASP A 128 10.86 18.62 -2.15
CA ASP A 128 10.26 19.82 -1.55
C ASP A 128 11.06 20.36 -0.33
N ARG A 129 11.53 19.46 0.55
CA ARG A 129 12.31 19.84 1.74
C ARG A 129 13.72 20.29 1.40
N TYR A 130 14.34 19.66 0.40
CA TYR A 130 15.65 20.08 -0.11
C TYR A 130 15.53 21.44 -0.80
N ASN A 131 14.57 21.60 -1.73
CA ASN A 131 14.31 22.85 -2.44
C ASN A 131 14.03 24.01 -1.47
N LYS A 132 13.20 23.77 -0.45
CA LYS A 132 12.92 24.78 0.59
C LYS A 132 14.14 25.16 1.43
N ARG A 133 15.05 24.21 1.69
CA ARG A 133 16.20 24.42 2.58
C ARG A 133 17.42 25.02 1.86
N PHE A 134 17.67 24.60 0.63
CA PHE A 134 18.91 24.88 -0.09
C PHE A 134 18.70 25.68 -1.38
N GLY A 135 17.52 25.61 -2.00
CA GLY A 135 17.28 26.23 -3.31
C GLY A 135 17.37 27.77 -3.37
N GLY A 136 17.57 28.43 -2.23
CA GLY A 136 17.73 29.89 -2.13
C GLY A 136 19.07 30.33 -1.51
N ASP A 137 20.04 29.42 -1.35
CA ASP A 137 21.32 29.74 -0.70
C ASP A 137 22.39 30.29 -1.66
N GLY A 138 22.07 30.40 -2.95
CA GLY A 138 22.98 30.90 -3.99
C GLY A 138 24.05 29.92 -4.45
N ILE A 139 24.04 28.69 -3.93
CA ILE A 139 25.00 27.62 -4.25
C ILE A 139 24.28 26.42 -4.86
N HIS A 140 23.12 26.04 -4.34
CA HIS A 140 22.40 24.85 -4.75
C HIS A 140 21.22 25.17 -5.68
N GLU A 141 21.06 24.36 -6.72
CA GLU A 141 19.90 24.41 -7.60
C GLU A 141 18.73 23.58 -7.05
N THR A 142 17.50 24.03 -7.33
CA THR A 142 16.28 23.28 -7.02
C THR A 142 16.09 22.11 -7.98
N LEU A 143 15.59 20.99 -7.46
CA LEU A 143 15.26 19.81 -8.25
C LEU A 143 13.75 19.74 -8.49
N GLU A 144 13.32 20.01 -9.72
CA GLU A 144 11.93 19.91 -10.17
C GLU A 144 11.87 19.20 -11.52
N TRP A 145 10.74 18.54 -11.78
CA TRP A 145 10.51 17.74 -13.00
C TRP A 145 9.27 18.21 -13.74
N THR A 146 9.03 19.52 -13.72
CA THR A 146 7.81 20.12 -14.26
C THR A 146 7.73 20.00 -15.77
N GLU A 147 8.88 20.05 -16.45
CA GLU A 147 8.99 19.96 -17.91
C GLU A 147 8.75 18.53 -18.41
N GLU A 148 9.14 17.52 -17.63
CA GLU A 148 9.00 16.11 -17.97
C GLU A 148 7.64 15.52 -17.61
N LYS A 149 6.73 16.32 -17.05
CA LYS A 149 5.43 15.84 -16.55
C LYS A 149 4.63 15.09 -17.62
N GLU A 150 4.62 15.59 -18.85
CA GLU A 150 3.92 14.95 -19.98
C GLU A 150 4.60 13.65 -20.40
N ALA A 151 5.94 13.62 -20.46
CA ALA A 151 6.70 12.43 -20.80
C ALA A 151 6.52 11.32 -19.74
N ILE A 152 6.51 11.67 -18.45
CA ILE A 152 6.26 10.74 -17.34
C ILE A 152 4.83 10.17 -17.44
N ALA A 153 3.83 11.01 -17.69
CA ALA A 153 2.44 10.57 -17.85
C ALA A 153 2.30 9.63 -19.06
N ALA A 154 2.85 10.01 -20.21
CA ALA A 154 2.83 9.19 -21.42
C ALA A 154 3.53 7.84 -21.21
N PHE A 155 4.64 7.80 -20.47
CA PHE A 155 5.33 6.54 -20.16
C PHE A 155 4.48 5.63 -19.27
N LYS A 156 3.83 6.18 -18.23
CA LYS A 156 2.92 5.41 -17.36
C LYS A 156 1.78 4.79 -18.17
N ASP A 157 1.13 5.59 -19.01
CA ASP A 157 -0.04 5.16 -19.78
C ASP A 157 0.30 4.19 -20.90
N LYS A 158 1.48 4.35 -21.53
CA LYS A 158 1.89 3.53 -22.67
C LYS A 158 2.59 2.23 -22.27
N HIS A 159 3.27 2.19 -21.13
CA HIS A 159 4.15 1.07 -20.78
C HIS A 159 3.85 0.44 -19.42
N ILE A 160 3.57 1.23 -18.37
CA ILE A 160 3.41 0.70 -17.02
C ILE A 160 2.01 0.12 -16.82
N TYR A 161 0.96 0.93 -17.01
CA TYR A 161 -0.41 0.49 -16.77
C TYR A 161 -0.84 -0.66 -17.70
N PRO A 162 -0.53 -0.67 -19.01
CA PRO A 162 -0.87 -1.79 -19.87
C PRO A 162 -0.24 -3.10 -19.37
N SER A 163 1.05 -3.08 -19.00
CA SER A 163 1.71 -4.28 -18.46
C SER A 163 1.04 -4.79 -17.18
N ILE A 164 0.65 -3.90 -16.26
CA ILE A 164 -0.05 -4.30 -15.03
C ILE A 164 -1.42 -4.92 -15.34
N VAL A 165 -2.20 -4.26 -16.20
CA VAL A 165 -3.56 -4.70 -16.57
C VAL A 165 -3.51 -6.04 -17.30
N GLU A 166 -2.64 -6.17 -18.31
CA GLU A 166 -2.50 -7.40 -19.08
C GLU A 166 -2.01 -8.57 -18.22
N THR A 167 -1.00 -8.35 -17.36
CA THR A 167 -0.54 -9.39 -16.43
C THR A 167 -1.63 -9.78 -15.44
N GLU A 168 -2.39 -8.84 -14.89
CA GLU A 168 -3.47 -9.18 -13.97
C GLU A 168 -4.58 -9.99 -14.65
N LEU A 169 -4.96 -9.65 -15.88
CA LEU A 169 -5.98 -10.37 -16.65
C LEU A 169 -5.53 -11.78 -17.04
N ASN A 170 -4.26 -11.95 -17.39
CA ASN A 170 -3.72 -13.24 -17.84
C ASN A 170 -3.32 -14.16 -16.68
N GLU A 171 -2.67 -13.61 -15.64
CA GLU A 171 -2.07 -14.41 -14.55
C GLU A 171 -2.90 -14.38 -13.26
N LYS A 172 -3.91 -13.51 -13.17
CA LYS A 172 -4.84 -13.41 -12.03
C LYS A 172 -4.11 -13.19 -10.70
N SER A 173 -3.05 -12.38 -10.71
CA SER A 173 -2.11 -12.21 -9.59
C SER A 173 -2.82 -11.77 -8.29
N MET A 174 -3.73 -10.80 -8.36
CA MET A 174 -4.47 -10.32 -7.19
C MET A 174 -5.50 -11.34 -6.70
N VAL A 175 -6.24 -11.98 -7.62
CA VAL A 175 -7.23 -13.01 -7.26
C VAL A 175 -6.57 -14.21 -6.58
N ASN A 176 -5.46 -14.69 -7.13
CA ASN A 176 -4.69 -15.79 -6.56
C ASN A 176 -4.14 -15.45 -5.17
N TRP A 177 -3.66 -14.22 -4.97
CA TRP A 177 -3.24 -13.76 -3.65
C TRP A 177 -4.41 -13.59 -2.67
N MET A 178 -5.54 -13.03 -3.11
CA MET A 178 -6.72 -12.88 -2.25
C MET A 178 -7.25 -14.23 -1.77
N ALA A 179 -7.11 -15.28 -2.59
CA ALA A 179 -7.45 -16.64 -2.21
C ALA A 179 -6.59 -17.17 -1.04
N THR A 180 -5.46 -16.53 -0.70
CA THR A 180 -4.64 -16.90 0.46
C THR A 180 -4.98 -16.09 1.71
N LEU A 181 -5.96 -15.19 1.70
CA LEU A 181 -6.21 -14.34 2.87
C LEU A 181 -6.66 -15.13 4.11
N TYR A 182 -7.31 -16.28 3.91
CA TYR A 182 -7.80 -17.15 5.00
C TYR A 182 -6.70 -17.81 5.82
N ILE A 183 -5.44 -17.87 5.32
CA ILE A 183 -4.34 -18.50 6.06
C ILE A 183 -3.72 -17.57 7.12
N HIS A 184 -4.06 -16.28 7.09
CA HIS A 184 -3.50 -15.31 8.02
C HIS A 184 -4.21 -15.37 9.38
N ASP A 185 -3.42 -15.50 10.45
CA ASP A 185 -3.92 -15.42 11.82
C ASP A 185 -3.74 -13.98 12.34
N PHE A 186 -4.85 -13.24 12.36
CA PHE A 186 -4.87 -11.87 12.83
C PHE A 186 -4.92 -11.76 14.36
N GLU A 187 -5.24 -12.85 15.07
CA GLU A 187 -5.42 -12.85 16.53
C GLU A 187 -4.27 -13.52 17.29
N ALA A 188 -3.40 -14.27 16.61
CA ALA A 188 -2.17 -14.80 17.17
C ALA A 188 -1.24 -13.67 17.63
N THR A 189 -1.37 -13.28 18.90
CA THR A 189 -0.27 -12.75 19.67
C THR A 189 0.79 -13.84 19.72
N ALA A 190 2.00 -13.56 19.26
CA ALA A 190 3.08 -14.54 19.19
C ALA A 190 3.48 -15.06 20.60
N THR A 191 2.72 -16.00 21.16
CA THR A 191 3.19 -16.88 22.22
C THR A 191 3.99 -18.00 21.56
N GLY A 192 5.27 -17.74 21.26
CA GLY A 192 6.15 -18.80 20.77
C GLY A 192 7.37 -18.35 19.98
N ASN A 193 8.44 -18.00 20.70
CA ASN A 193 9.83 -18.43 20.49
C ASN A 193 10.81 -17.45 21.16
N GLN A 194 10.76 -17.39 22.49
CA GLN A 194 12.01 -17.40 23.24
C GLN A 194 12.49 -18.85 23.21
N GLU A 195 13.56 -19.10 22.47
CA GLU A 195 14.42 -20.29 22.43
C GLU A 195 14.73 -20.70 20.99
N ARG A 196 15.74 -20.06 20.40
CA ARG A 196 16.83 -20.80 19.78
C ARG A 196 18.14 -20.13 20.21
N LYS A 197 18.99 -20.97 20.81
CA LYS A 197 20.34 -20.69 21.32
C LYS A 197 21.23 -19.98 20.32
#